data_AF-R9PPN5-F1
#
_entry.id   AF-R9PPN5-F1
#
_cell.length_a   1.000
_cell.length_b   1.000
_cell.length_c   1.000
_cell.angle_alpha   90.00
_cell.angle_beta   90.00
_cell.angle_gamma   90.00
#
_symmetry.space_group_name_H-M   'P 1'
#
loop_
_entity.id
_entity.type
_entity.pdbx_description
1 polymer ?
#
loop_
_entity_poly.entity_id
_entity_poly.type
_entity_poly.pdbx_seq_one_letter_code
_entity_poly.pdbx_strand_id
1 'polypeptide(L)'
;MAKEVKAAAEQAKLDQQQRDAELAQQQNAEKAKKAVAAQIKQLIEMNMLDRKRGEEAYNFTHEGLIKKIYVTEELRKQLSNGRLAIVTLGEAYEVVPTIVAEKIAQRDESVVVLINDPSQDVIDEDDPYADYQIPDDLMW
;
A
#
# COMPACT_ATOMS: atom_id res chain seq x y z
N MET A 1 56.44 13.51 12.25
CA MET A 1 55.48 14.07 13.21
C MET A 1 54.41 14.96 12.55
N ALA A 2 54.72 16.08 11.90
CA ALA A 2 53.69 16.98 11.32
C ALA A 2 52.90 16.44 10.10
N LYS A 3 53.48 15.49 9.34
CA LYS A 3 52.81 14.84 8.19
C LYS A 3 51.81 13.76 8.60
N GLU A 4 52.09 13.06 9.69
CA GLU A 4 51.26 11.95 10.20
C GLU A 4 49.97 12.46 10.84
N VAL A 5 50.02 13.63 11.50
CA VAL A 5 48.84 14.28 12.11
C VAL A 5 47.86 14.79 11.04
N LYS A 6 48.35 15.25 9.87
CA LYS A 6 47.49 15.68 8.75
C LYS A 6 46.78 14.51 8.08
N ALA A 7 47.50 13.42 7.82
CA ALA A 7 46.92 12.21 7.22
C ALA A 7 45.83 11.58 8.12
N ALA A 8 46.05 11.53 9.43
CA ALA A 8 45.06 11.03 10.39
C ALA A 8 43.79 11.92 10.45
N ALA A 9 43.93 13.23 10.31
CA ALA A 9 42.80 14.16 10.29
C ALA A 9 41.96 14.07 8.99
N GLU A 10 42.60 13.75 7.87
CA GLU A 10 41.91 13.53 6.59
C GLU A 10 41.14 12.21 6.57
N GLN A 11 41.73 11.13 7.11
CA GLN A 11 41.03 9.84 7.26
C GLN A 11 39.84 9.92 8.23
N ALA A 12 40.01 10.58 9.38
CA ALA A 12 38.90 10.76 10.32
C ALA A 12 37.71 11.53 9.70
N LYS A 13 37.97 12.51 8.83
CA LYS A 13 36.90 13.23 8.10
C LYS A 13 36.21 12.36 7.06
N LEU A 14 36.94 11.52 6.34
CA LEU A 14 36.37 10.59 5.35
C LEU A 14 35.47 9.54 6.03
N ASP A 15 35.93 8.95 7.12
CA ASP A 15 35.17 7.99 7.94
C ASP A 15 33.91 8.60 8.56
N GLN A 16 33.94 9.89 8.90
CA GLN A 16 32.79 10.60 9.43
C GLN A 16 31.78 10.92 8.31
N GLN A 17 32.25 11.37 7.15
CA GLN A 17 31.41 11.61 5.97
C GLN A 17 30.69 10.36 5.47
N GLN A 18 31.35 9.20 5.49
CA GLN A 18 30.73 7.93 5.09
C GLN A 18 29.59 7.53 6.03
N ARG A 19 29.82 7.60 7.35
CA ARG A 19 28.78 7.31 8.35
C ARG A 19 27.60 8.27 8.29
N ASP A 20 27.85 9.57 8.11
CA ASP A 20 26.80 10.57 7.96
C ASP A 20 25.99 10.34 6.66
N ALA A 21 26.64 9.91 5.57
CA ALA A 21 25.96 9.61 4.32
C ALA A 21 25.02 8.39 4.44
N GLU A 22 25.46 7.31 5.08
CA GLU A 22 24.62 6.12 5.31
C GLU A 22 23.41 6.44 6.18
N LEU A 23 23.60 7.22 7.25
CA LEU A 23 22.52 7.65 8.13
C LEU A 23 21.52 8.58 7.41
N ALA A 24 22.01 9.45 6.52
CA ALA A 24 21.17 10.33 5.71
C ALA A 24 20.35 9.54 4.67
N GLN A 25 20.94 8.50 4.06
CA GLN A 25 20.24 7.63 3.13
C GLN A 25 19.08 6.89 3.80
N GLN A 26 19.30 6.30 4.98
CA GLN A 26 18.25 5.62 5.74
C GLN A 26 17.09 6.56 6.09
N GLN A 27 17.41 7.76 6.60
CA GLN A 27 16.40 8.76 6.93
C GLN A 27 15.63 9.25 5.71
N ASN A 28 16.29 9.41 4.56
CA ASN A 28 15.62 9.82 3.32
C ASN A 28 14.68 8.73 2.81
N ALA A 29 15.06 7.46 2.90
CA ALA A 29 14.20 6.33 2.54
C ALA A 29 12.95 6.27 3.45
N GLU A 30 13.10 6.45 4.76
CA GLU A 30 11.96 6.51 5.68
C GLU A 30 11.03 7.69 5.40
N LYS A 31 11.59 8.87 5.11
CA LYS A 31 10.81 10.06 4.75
C LYS A 31 10.02 9.85 3.46
N ALA A 32 10.63 9.22 2.45
CA ALA A 32 9.96 8.91 1.19
C ALA A 32 8.78 7.96 1.40
N LYS A 33 8.97 6.87 2.17
CA LYS A 33 7.89 5.93 2.52
C LYS A 33 6.74 6.63 3.25
N LYS A 34 7.06 7.49 4.23
CA LYS A 34 6.06 8.28 4.97
C LYS A 34 5.31 9.26 4.05
N ALA A 35 5.99 9.85 3.08
CA ALA A 35 5.35 10.76 2.11
C ALA A 35 4.34 10.03 1.22
N VAL A 36 4.68 8.83 0.74
CA VAL A 36 3.75 7.99 -0.05
C VAL A 36 2.54 7.59 0.80
N ALA A 37 2.77 7.09 2.02
CA ALA A 37 1.69 6.72 2.94
C ALA A 37 0.76 7.90 3.25
N ALA A 38 1.31 9.11 3.46
CA ALA A 38 0.53 10.31 3.67
C ALA A 38 -0.31 10.69 2.43
N GLN A 39 0.25 10.55 1.23
CA GLN A 39 -0.48 10.80 -0.02
C GLN A 39 -1.65 9.82 -0.20
N ILE A 40 -1.42 8.54 0.07
CA ILE A 40 -2.44 7.50 0.03
C ILE A 40 -3.54 7.81 1.05
N LYS A 41 -3.16 8.12 2.29
CA LYS A 41 -4.12 8.50 3.35
C LYS A 41 -5.02 9.65 2.91
N GLN A 42 -4.47 10.71 2.35
CA GLN A 42 -5.25 11.84 1.84
C GLN A 42 -6.21 11.41 0.72
N LEU A 43 -5.76 10.55 -0.19
CA LEU A 43 -6.61 10.03 -1.27
C LEU A 43 -7.80 9.24 -0.72
N ILE A 44 -7.57 8.43 0.32
CA ILE A 44 -8.60 7.67 1.03
C ILE A 44 -9.55 8.64 1.74
N GLU A 45 -9.05 9.53 2.59
CA GLU A 45 -9.87 10.47 3.36
C GLU A 45 -10.79 11.34 2.48
N MET A 46 -10.31 11.74 1.30
CA MET A 46 -11.10 12.55 0.35
C MET A 46 -12.16 11.77 -0.42
N ASN A 47 -11.98 10.46 -0.63
CA ASN A 47 -12.85 9.63 -1.46
C ASN A 47 -13.56 8.53 -0.68
N MET A 48 -13.33 8.46 0.62
CA MET A 48 -13.98 7.51 1.51
C MET A 48 -15.48 7.77 1.55
N LEU A 49 -16.25 6.68 1.50
CA LEU A 49 -17.70 6.73 1.63
C LEU A 49 -18.12 6.58 3.09
N ASP A 50 -19.03 7.45 3.53
CA ASP A 50 -19.56 7.37 4.89
C ASP A 50 -20.46 6.14 5.05
N ARG A 51 -20.08 5.30 6.00
CA ARG A 51 -20.69 4.01 6.32
C ARG A 51 -21.41 4.00 7.67
N LYS A 52 -21.63 5.17 8.29
CA LYS A 52 -22.18 5.27 9.66
C LYS A 52 -23.61 4.74 9.81
N ARG A 53 -24.27 4.38 8.71
CA ARG A 53 -25.60 3.77 8.67
C ARG A 53 -25.58 2.31 8.19
N GLY A 54 -24.39 1.71 8.08
CA GLY A 54 -24.25 0.34 7.63
C GLY A 54 -24.69 -0.64 8.71
N GLU A 55 -25.72 -1.43 8.42
CA GLU A 55 -26.22 -2.49 9.31
C GLU A 55 -25.84 -3.88 8.78
N GLU A 56 -25.45 -3.98 7.50
CA GLU A 56 -25.08 -5.25 6.87
C GLU A 56 -23.60 -5.54 7.06
N ALA A 57 -23.29 -6.77 7.50
CA ALA A 57 -21.92 -7.25 7.58
C ALA A 57 -21.46 -7.76 6.21
N TYR A 58 -20.43 -7.13 5.66
CA TYR A 58 -19.73 -7.60 4.47
C TYR A 58 -18.43 -8.29 4.88
N ASN A 59 -18.29 -9.57 4.50
CA ASN A 59 -17.11 -10.37 4.81
C ASN A 59 -16.11 -10.28 3.67
N PHE A 60 -14.84 -10.13 4.00
CA PHE A 60 -13.73 -10.09 3.06
C PHE A 60 -12.50 -10.75 3.68
N THR A 61 -11.60 -11.23 2.83
CA THR A 61 -10.35 -11.86 3.28
C THR A 61 -9.23 -10.83 3.26
N HIS A 62 -8.50 -10.70 4.35
CA HIS A 62 -7.29 -9.90 4.43
C HIS A 62 -6.21 -10.71 5.13
N GLU A 63 -5.06 -10.90 4.48
CA GLU A 63 -3.93 -11.69 5.00
C GLU A 63 -4.33 -13.12 5.42
N GLY A 64 -5.23 -13.77 4.66
CA GLY A 64 -5.72 -15.12 4.96
C GLY A 64 -6.73 -15.20 6.12
N LEU A 65 -7.12 -14.06 6.70
CA LEU A 65 -8.15 -13.99 7.75
C LEU A 65 -9.44 -13.39 7.18
N ILE A 66 -10.57 -14.03 7.49
CA ILE A 66 -11.89 -13.49 7.17
C ILE A 66 -12.20 -12.38 8.17
N LYS A 67 -12.27 -11.15 7.67
CA LYS A 67 -12.68 -9.96 8.41
C LYS A 67 -14.05 -9.49 7.91
N LYS A 68 -14.71 -8.65 8.71
CA LYS A 68 -16.02 -8.10 8.36
C LYS A 68 -16.07 -6.61 8.61
N ILE A 69 -16.75 -5.89 7.73
CA ILE A 69 -17.07 -4.47 7.89
C ILE A 69 -18.58 -4.28 7.79
N TYR A 70 -19.08 -3.29 8.53
CA TYR A 70 -20.48 -2.90 8.43
C TYR A 70 -20.64 -1.86 7.33
N VAL A 71 -21.50 -2.16 6.37
CA VAL A 71 -21.80 -1.34 5.21
C VAL A 71 -23.31 -1.27 4.98
N THR A 72 -23.76 -0.26 4.23
CA THR A 72 -25.16 -0.18 3.80
C THR A 72 -25.42 -1.15 2.65
N GLU A 73 -26.67 -1.52 2.42
CA GLU A 73 -27.07 -2.40 1.31
C GLU A 73 -26.59 -1.86 -0.05
N GLU A 74 -26.65 -0.53 -0.23
CA GLU A 74 -26.17 0.13 -1.45
C GLU A 74 -24.65 -0.05 -1.64
N LEU A 75 -23.86 0.18 -0.59
CA LEU A 75 -22.42 -0.03 -0.63
C LEU A 75 -22.07 -1.51 -0.87
N ARG A 76 -22.80 -2.44 -0.24
CA ARG A 76 -22.64 -3.88 -0.46
C ARG A 76 -22.87 -4.26 -1.92
N LYS A 77 -23.93 -3.74 -2.55
CA LYS A 77 -24.20 -3.95 -3.98
C LYS A 77 -23.10 -3.35 -4.85
N GLN A 78 -22.61 -2.16 -4.54
CA GLN A 78 -21.55 -1.53 -5.31
C GLN A 78 -20.18 -2.22 -5.14
N LEU A 79 -19.87 -2.75 -3.96
CA LEU A 79 -18.72 -3.63 -3.71
C LEU A 79 -18.84 -4.93 -4.53
N SER A 80 -20.02 -5.56 -4.50
CA SER A 80 -20.28 -6.79 -5.26
C SER A 80 -20.21 -6.56 -6.77
N ASN A 81 -20.59 -5.37 -7.26
CA ASN A 81 -20.49 -5.01 -8.68
C ASN A 81 -19.11 -4.46 -9.08
N GLY A 82 -18.10 -4.47 -8.19
CA GLY A 82 -16.75 -4.00 -8.49
C GLY A 82 -16.60 -2.49 -8.70
N ARG A 83 -17.59 -1.69 -8.28
CA ARG A 83 -17.52 -0.22 -8.33
C ARG A 83 -16.82 0.38 -7.13
N LEU A 84 -16.83 -0.34 -6.01
CA LEU A 84 -16.14 0.01 -4.78
C LEU A 84 -15.12 -1.05 -4.42
N ALA A 85 -14.18 -0.63 -3.61
CA ALA A 85 -13.09 -1.42 -3.08
C ALA A 85 -12.91 -1.15 -1.58
N ILE A 86 -12.33 -2.11 -0.88
CA ILE A 86 -11.96 -2.01 0.54
C ILE A 86 -10.45 -1.77 0.61
N VAL A 87 -10.07 -0.75 1.35
CA VAL A 87 -8.68 -0.39 1.62
C VAL A 87 -8.42 -0.36 3.12
N THR A 88 -7.17 -0.55 3.55
CA THR A 88 -6.77 -0.45 4.94
C THR A 88 -6.11 0.91 5.21
N LEU A 89 -6.63 1.66 6.17
CA LEU A 89 -6.08 2.93 6.61
C LEU A 89 -5.61 2.80 8.07
N GLY A 90 -4.34 2.44 8.23
CA GLY A 90 -3.77 2.15 9.55
C GLY A 90 -4.37 0.87 10.12
N GLU A 91 -5.19 1.00 11.17
CA GLU A 91 -5.90 -0.13 11.80
C GLU A 91 -7.38 -0.24 11.37
N ALA A 92 -7.89 0.72 10.59
CA ALA A 92 -9.28 0.73 10.15
C ALA A 92 -9.41 0.33 8.68
N TYR A 93 -10.44 -0.41 8.34
CA TYR A 93 -10.83 -0.67 6.95
C TYR A 93 -11.70 0.45 6.44
N GLU A 94 -11.47 1.00 5.25
CA GLU A 94 -12.34 2.01 4.64
C GLU A 94 -12.81 1.58 3.26
N VAL A 95 -13.93 2.13 2.81
CA VAL A 95 -14.52 1.85 1.51
C VAL A 95 -14.30 3.05 0.60
N VAL A 96 -13.69 2.81 -0.55
CA VAL A 96 -13.39 3.84 -1.57
C VAL A 96 -13.83 3.36 -2.96
N PRO A 97 -14.03 4.27 -3.92
CA PRO A 97 -14.27 3.89 -5.31
C PRO A 97 -13.13 3.05 -5.89
N THR A 98 -13.43 2.11 -6.78
CA THR A 98 -12.42 1.25 -7.43
C THR A 98 -11.33 2.07 -8.10
N ILE A 99 -11.70 3.15 -8.81
CA ILE A 99 -10.73 4.07 -9.46
C ILE A 99 -9.70 4.63 -8.47
N VAL A 100 -10.11 4.86 -7.22
CA VAL A 100 -9.26 5.38 -6.15
C VAL A 100 -8.39 4.26 -5.61
N ALA A 101 -8.95 3.07 -5.38
CA ALA A 101 -8.20 1.90 -4.95
C ALA A 101 -7.14 1.47 -5.98
N GLU A 102 -7.43 1.50 -7.28
CA GLU A 102 -6.44 1.24 -8.34
C GLU A 102 -5.28 2.24 -8.29
N LYS A 103 -5.57 3.52 -8.08
CA LYS A 103 -4.54 4.57 -7.89
C LYS A 103 -3.74 4.39 -6.60
N ILE A 104 -4.29 3.70 -5.60
CA ILE A 104 -3.58 3.35 -4.38
C ILE A 104 -2.72 2.12 -4.65
N ALA A 105 -3.26 1.08 -5.30
CA ALA A 105 -2.52 -0.13 -5.68
C ALA A 105 -1.27 0.16 -6.50
N GLN A 106 -1.36 1.10 -7.45
CA GLN A 106 -0.21 1.58 -8.24
C GLN A 106 0.91 2.21 -7.40
N ARG A 107 0.62 2.64 -6.17
CA ARG A 107 1.59 3.23 -5.24
C ARG A 107 2.00 2.27 -4.13
N ASP A 108 1.02 1.60 -3.54
CA ASP A 108 1.16 0.62 -2.46
C ASP A 108 -0.03 -0.35 -2.50
N GLU A 109 0.21 -1.55 -3.03
CA GLU A 109 -0.78 -2.62 -3.12
C GLU A 109 -1.18 -3.17 -1.75
N SER A 110 -0.29 -3.12 -0.75
CA SER A 110 -0.54 -3.59 0.61
C SER A 110 -1.70 -2.85 1.29
N VAL A 111 -1.99 -1.63 0.84
CA VAL A 111 -3.10 -0.82 1.34
C VAL A 111 -4.44 -1.30 0.78
N VAL A 112 -4.44 -1.96 -0.37
CA VAL A 112 -5.65 -2.46 -1.01
C VAL A 112 -5.97 -3.84 -0.45
N VAL A 113 -7.17 -3.98 0.10
CA VAL A 113 -7.62 -5.22 0.74
C VAL A 113 -8.48 -6.04 -0.19
N LEU A 114 -9.42 -5.38 -0.87
CA LEU A 114 -10.34 -6.02 -1.80
C LEU A 114 -10.66 -5.04 -2.93
N ILE A 115 -10.36 -5.44 -4.15
CA ILE A 115 -10.93 -4.84 -5.36
C ILE A 115 -11.71 -5.97 -6.02
N ASN A 116 -13.02 -5.80 -6.16
CA ASN A 116 -13.80 -6.73 -6.96
C ASN A 116 -13.78 -6.26 -8.41
N ASP A 117 -13.58 -7.18 -9.36
CA ASP A 117 -13.66 -6.85 -10.76
C ASP A 117 -15.15 -6.83 -11.17
N PRO A 118 -15.64 -5.82 -11.89
CA PRO A 118 -17.02 -5.80 -12.39
C PRO A 118 -17.33 -6.96 -13.35
N SER A 119 -16.33 -7.75 -13.75
CA SER A 119 -16.44 -8.82 -14.76
C SER A 119 -16.57 -10.24 -14.18
N GLN A 120 -16.47 -10.45 -12.86
CA GLN A 120 -16.53 -11.79 -12.28
C GLN A 120 -17.95 -12.23 -11.88
N ASP A 121 -18.81 -12.33 -12.89
CA ASP A 121 -19.82 -13.39 -12.95
C ASP A 121 -19.21 -14.54 -13.77
N VAL A 122 -18.05 -15.03 -13.34
CA VAL A 122 -17.48 -16.27 -13.84
C VAL A 122 -16.77 -16.96 -12.70
N ILE A 123 -17.46 -17.99 -12.23
CA ILE A 123 -16.94 -19.11 -11.46
C ILE A 123 -15.67 -19.62 -12.16
N ASP A 124 -14.50 -19.41 -11.57
CA ASP A 124 -13.32 -20.22 -11.88
C ASP A 124 -13.31 -21.40 -10.89
N GLU A 125 -14.11 -22.42 -11.21
CA GLU A 125 -14.09 -23.76 -10.59
C GLU A 125 -13.07 -24.70 -11.27
N ASP A 126 -12.14 -24.18 -12.06
CA ASP A 126 -11.09 -24.99 -12.68
C ASP A 126 -9.77 -24.19 -12.59
N ASP A 127 -9.01 -24.40 -11.51
CA ASP A 127 -7.63 -23.90 -11.39
C ASP A 127 -6.64 -25.02 -11.79
N PRO A 128 -6.20 -25.05 -13.07
CA PRO A 128 -5.04 -25.84 -13.50
C PRO A 128 -3.81 -24.98 -13.89
N TYR A 129 -3.70 -23.71 -13.48
CA TYR A 129 -2.62 -22.82 -13.93
C TYR A 129 -2.09 -21.80 -12.89
N ALA A 130 -1.94 -22.19 -11.62
CA ALA A 130 -1.14 -21.46 -10.63
C ALA A 130 0.40 -21.42 -10.93
N ASP A 131 0.79 -21.49 -12.21
CA ASP A 131 2.16 -21.62 -12.72
C ASP A 131 2.46 -20.57 -13.82
N TYR A 132 2.03 -19.31 -13.62
CA TYR A 132 2.39 -18.21 -14.53
C TYR A 132 2.86 -16.93 -13.81
N GLN A 133 4.18 -16.90 -13.59
CA GLN A 133 5.12 -15.80 -13.88
C GLN A 133 4.72 -14.36 -13.56
N ILE A 134 5.41 -13.78 -12.56
CA ILE A 134 5.74 -12.34 -12.54
C ILE A 134 7.15 -12.18 -13.15
N PRO A 135 7.30 -11.76 -14.42
CA PRO A 135 8.45 -10.98 -14.88
C PRO A 135 7.98 -9.50 -14.96
N ASP A 136 8.82 -8.47 -14.88
CA ASP A 136 10.09 -8.32 -15.54
C ASP A 136 10.82 -7.13 -14.92
N ASP A 137 12.14 -7.24 -14.93
CA ASP A 137 13.12 -6.17 -14.99
C ASP A 137 12.60 -4.78 -15.38
N LEU A 138 12.80 -3.81 -14.48
CA LEU A 138 12.72 -2.39 -14.78
C LEU A 138 14.15 -1.85 -14.73
N MET A 139 14.89 -2.07 -15.83
CA MET A 139 16.11 -1.32 -16.15
C MET A 139 15.82 0.20 -16.14
N TRP A 140 16.17 0.83 -15.03
CA TRP A 140 17.15 1.93 -15.02
C TRP A 140 17.93 1.92 -13.70
#